data_AF-A0A6V8IG54-F1
#
_entry.id   AF-A0A6V8IG54-F1
#
_cell.length_a   1.000
_cell.length_b   1.000
_cell.length_c   1.000
_cell.angle_alpha   90.00
_cell.angle_beta   90.00
_cell.angle_gamma   90.00
#
_symmetry.space_group_name_H-M   'P 1'
#
loop_
_entity.id
_entity.type
_entity.pdbx_description
1 polymer ?
#
loop_
_entity_poly.entity_id
_entity_poly.type
_entity_poly.pdbx_seq_one_letter_code
_entity_poly.pdbx_strand_id
1 'polypeptide(L)'
;MSSAFYTLREQIHETRKKTMEQLCGVTLHGDLQERYVDWRLPLPLSKKRQERLATIRKAGVLFIHVPKNAGTAISEVLYGCSMRHESIRYYQKHAPDVVRSMPSFALWRDPVERFLSSYDFIRNGGGSHVELHPGFVERYADLTTLDRMIEYVDGASSIYQLDHVLRPQHWYLTNRQGEMAVKMLFDLKDIDRIYPFIPGLHAGEIRKVNTTRRFTTDLSAAQRQKILTIYKEDYTLRSHITQSDALPETFYAQHTTRTQKSTMGRFQPALQVSL
;
A
#
# COMPACT_ATOMS: atom_id res chain seq x y z
N MET A 1 -17.44 -3.05 -41.08
CA MET A 1 -17.98 -1.96 -40.23
C MET A 1 -17.67 -2.08 -38.74
N SER A 2 -17.13 -3.20 -38.22
CA SER A 2 -16.89 -3.38 -36.77
C SER A 2 -15.66 -2.63 -36.19
N SER A 3 -14.60 -2.44 -36.99
CA SER A 3 -13.34 -1.81 -36.54
C SER A 3 -13.45 -0.32 -36.22
N ALA A 4 -14.16 0.46 -37.05
CA ALA A 4 -14.30 1.91 -36.87
C ALA A 4 -15.14 2.30 -35.64
N PHE A 5 -16.15 1.51 -35.28
CA PHE A 5 -16.93 1.74 -34.06
C PHE A 5 -16.17 1.31 -32.81
N TYR A 6 -15.32 0.28 -32.91
CA TYR A 6 -14.42 -0.12 -31.83
C TYR A 6 -13.38 0.97 -31.55
N THR A 7 -12.71 1.49 -32.58
CA THR A 7 -11.74 2.56 -32.43
C THR A 7 -12.36 3.86 -31.90
N LEU A 8 -13.58 4.21 -32.35
CA LEU A 8 -14.30 5.36 -31.81
C LEU A 8 -14.66 5.20 -30.33
N ARG A 9 -15.10 4.01 -29.90
CA ARG A 9 -15.40 3.74 -28.48
C ARG A 9 -14.16 3.83 -27.61
N GLU A 10 -13.04 3.29 -28.06
CA GLU A 10 -11.73 3.39 -27.38
C GLU A 10 -11.27 4.85 -27.28
N GLN A 11 -11.38 5.62 -28.37
CA GLN A 11 -11.05 7.04 -28.36
C GLN A 11 -11.91 7.84 -27.39
N ILE A 12 -13.22 7.59 -27.36
CA ILE A 12 -14.12 8.23 -26.40
C ILE A 12 -13.75 7.83 -24.97
N HIS A 13 -13.41 6.56 -24.74
CA HIS A 13 -13.02 6.06 -23.43
C HIS A 13 -11.74 6.75 -22.92
N GLU A 14 -10.67 6.76 -23.72
CA GLU A 14 -9.41 7.41 -23.36
C GLU A 14 -9.55 8.93 -23.25
N THR A 15 -10.36 9.57 -24.11
CA THR A 15 -10.66 11.01 -23.98
C THR A 15 -11.32 11.29 -22.64
N ARG A 16 -12.38 10.55 -22.29
CA ARG A 16 -13.08 10.72 -21.01
C ARG A 16 -12.15 10.49 -19.83
N LYS A 17 -11.31 9.45 -19.89
CA LYS A 17 -10.32 9.13 -18.87
C LYS A 17 -9.36 10.29 -18.63
N LYS A 18 -8.76 10.84 -19.70
CA LYS A 18 -7.84 11.98 -19.64
C LYS A 18 -8.53 13.26 -19.14
N THR A 19 -9.76 13.52 -19.58
CA THR A 19 -10.56 14.64 -19.08
C THR A 19 -10.80 14.53 -17.57
N MET A 20 -11.16 13.34 -17.08
CA MET A 20 -11.36 13.12 -15.65
C MET A 20 -10.08 13.31 -14.84
N GLU A 21 -8.95 12.82 -15.34
CA GLU A 21 -7.64 13.03 -14.72
C GLU A 21 -7.31 14.52 -14.59
N GLN A 22 -7.52 15.30 -15.65
CA GLN A 22 -7.31 16.75 -15.66
C GLN A 22 -8.25 17.49 -14.71
N LEU A 23 -9.56 17.22 -14.78
CA LEU A 23 -10.55 17.83 -13.89
C LEU A 23 -10.28 17.53 -12.42
N CYS A 24 -9.78 16.33 -12.14
CA CYS A 24 -9.46 15.90 -10.78
C CYS A 24 -8.07 16.35 -10.33
N GLY A 25 -7.23 16.88 -11.23
CA GLY A 25 -5.86 17.27 -10.94
C GLY A 25 -4.99 16.08 -10.53
N VAL A 26 -5.17 14.93 -11.17
CA VAL A 26 -4.41 13.71 -10.91
C VAL A 26 -3.61 13.30 -12.15
N THR A 27 -2.40 12.78 -11.96
CA THR A 27 -1.59 12.22 -13.06
C THR A 27 -1.87 10.72 -13.25
N LEU A 28 -2.13 9.98 -12.17
CA LEU A 28 -2.49 8.56 -12.25
C LEU A 28 -4.00 8.41 -12.24
N HIS A 29 -4.56 7.73 -13.25
CA HIS A 29 -5.99 7.37 -13.24
C HIS A 29 -6.43 6.68 -11.94
N GLY A 30 -5.53 5.89 -11.38
CA GLY A 30 -5.72 5.18 -10.13
C GLY A 30 -6.12 6.07 -8.95
N ASP A 31 -5.61 7.30 -8.94
CA ASP A 31 -5.81 8.28 -7.87
C ASP A 31 -7.18 8.92 -7.88
N LEU A 32 -7.97 8.75 -8.95
CA LEU A 32 -9.33 9.29 -8.96
C LEU A 32 -10.08 8.86 -7.70
N GLN A 33 -9.95 7.59 -7.29
CA GLN A 33 -10.62 7.08 -6.10
C GLN A 33 -10.15 7.80 -4.82
N GLU A 34 -8.84 7.99 -4.63
CA GLU A 34 -8.28 8.75 -3.52
C GLU A 34 -8.76 10.21 -3.55
N ARG A 35 -8.81 10.81 -4.75
CA ARG A 35 -9.25 12.20 -4.95
C ARG A 35 -10.73 12.39 -4.64
N TYR A 36 -11.58 11.44 -5.03
CA TYR A 36 -13.00 11.44 -4.67
C TYR A 36 -13.20 11.22 -3.16
N VAL A 37 -12.38 10.37 -2.54
CA VAL A 37 -12.34 10.21 -1.08
C VAL A 37 -12.00 11.54 -0.42
N ASP A 38 -11.03 12.30 -0.96
CA ASP A 38 -10.68 13.66 -0.53
C ASP A 38 -11.78 14.69 -0.67
N TRP A 39 -12.48 14.67 -1.79
CA TRP A 39 -13.64 15.53 -2.02
C TRP A 39 -14.91 15.05 -1.32
N ARG A 40 -14.85 13.93 -0.59
CA ARG A 40 -16.00 13.28 0.06
C ARG A 40 -17.14 12.95 -0.90
N LEU A 41 -16.82 12.80 -2.18
CA LEU A 41 -17.79 12.50 -3.23
C LEU A 41 -18.06 10.99 -3.28
N PRO A 42 -19.30 10.57 -3.61
CA PRO A 42 -19.59 9.18 -3.84
C PRO A 42 -19.00 8.75 -5.17
N LEU A 43 -18.09 7.77 -5.15
CA LEU A 43 -17.68 7.05 -6.36
C LEU A 43 -17.83 5.53 -6.12
N PRO A 44 -18.63 4.82 -6.93
CA PRO A 44 -18.72 3.38 -6.82
C PRO A 44 -17.38 2.72 -7.19
N LEU A 45 -17.10 1.59 -6.56
CA LEU A 45 -15.95 0.78 -6.91
C LEU A 45 -16.20 -0.02 -8.18
N SER A 46 -15.19 -0.10 -9.04
CA SER A 46 -15.20 -1.04 -10.17
C SER A 46 -15.19 -2.49 -9.68
N LYS A 47 -15.66 -3.43 -10.53
CA LYS A 47 -15.65 -4.87 -10.23
C LYS A 47 -14.28 -5.36 -9.76
N LYS A 48 -13.21 -4.95 -10.44
CA LYS A 48 -11.82 -5.29 -10.10
C LYS A 48 -11.38 -4.78 -8.72
N ARG A 49 -11.92 -3.65 -8.25
CA ARG A 49 -11.66 -3.12 -6.89
C ARG A 49 -12.46 -3.90 -5.84
N GLN A 50 -13.70 -4.27 -6.16
CA GLN A 50 -14.52 -5.12 -5.29
C GLN A 50 -13.91 -6.52 -5.10
N GLU A 51 -13.41 -7.14 -6.18
CA GLU A 51 -12.69 -8.43 -6.14
C GLU A 51 -11.46 -8.37 -5.24
N ARG A 52 -10.65 -7.30 -5.35
CA ARG A 52 -9.50 -7.09 -4.45
C ARG A 52 -9.90 -6.97 -2.99
N LEU A 53 -11.00 -6.28 -2.68
CA LEU A 53 -11.52 -6.23 -1.31
C LEU A 53 -11.99 -7.62 -0.83
N ALA A 54 -12.56 -8.44 -1.71
CA ALA A 54 -12.91 -9.82 -1.38
C ALA A 54 -11.66 -10.66 -1.08
N THR A 55 -10.58 -10.50 -1.85
CA THR A 55 -9.29 -11.14 -1.58
C THR A 55 -8.73 -10.74 -0.21
N ILE A 56 -8.77 -9.45 0.14
CA ILE A 56 -8.35 -8.96 1.48
C ILE A 56 -9.20 -9.62 2.57
N ARG A 57 -10.52 -9.66 2.42
CA ARG A 57 -11.42 -10.31 3.39
C ARG A 57 -11.12 -11.81 3.55
N LYS A 58 -10.78 -12.49 2.45
CA LYS A 58 -10.41 -13.92 2.47
C LYS A 58 -9.09 -14.14 3.22
N ALA A 59 -8.11 -13.27 3.04
CA ALA A 59 -6.83 -13.33 3.74
C ALA A 59 -6.98 -13.01 5.24
N GLY A 60 -7.99 -12.21 5.62
CA GLY A 60 -8.27 -11.88 7.01
C GLY A 60 -7.34 -10.83 7.61
N VAL A 61 -6.51 -10.18 6.78
CA VAL A 61 -5.57 -9.12 7.18
C VAL A 61 -5.51 -8.03 6.11
N LEU A 62 -5.44 -6.77 6.53
CA LEU A 62 -5.27 -5.61 5.65
C LEU A 62 -3.82 -5.12 5.68
N PHE A 63 -3.05 -5.52 4.68
CA PHE A 63 -1.74 -4.93 4.39
C PHE A 63 -1.86 -3.63 3.58
N ILE A 64 -1.41 -2.50 4.15
CA ILE A 64 -1.27 -1.23 3.41
C ILE A 64 0.08 -1.22 2.71
N HIS A 65 0.05 -1.47 1.39
CA HIS A 65 1.24 -1.53 0.56
C HIS A 65 1.77 -0.12 0.26
N VAL A 66 2.73 0.33 1.06
CA VAL A 66 3.53 1.53 0.80
C VAL A 66 4.61 1.23 -0.26
N PRO A 67 4.65 1.97 -1.39
CA PRO A 67 5.65 1.78 -2.43
C PRO A 67 7.09 1.82 -1.90
N LYS A 68 7.96 0.99 -2.48
CA LYS A 68 9.40 0.89 -2.16
C LYS A 68 9.74 0.38 -0.74
N ASN A 69 8.76 -0.18 -0.05
CA ASN A 69 8.94 -0.86 1.25
C ASN A 69 8.86 -2.38 1.13
N ALA A 70 9.34 -2.96 0.02
CA ALA A 70 9.31 -4.40 -0.27
C ALA A 70 7.92 -5.07 -0.23
N GLY A 71 6.83 -4.29 -0.36
CA GLY A 71 5.47 -4.79 -0.19
C GLY A 71 5.00 -5.80 -1.26
N THR A 72 5.66 -5.90 -2.42
CA THR A 72 5.21 -6.77 -3.52
C THR A 72 5.29 -8.24 -3.12
N ALA A 73 6.37 -8.66 -2.48
CA ALA A 73 6.52 -10.04 -2.01
C ALA A 73 5.46 -10.38 -0.96
N ILE A 74 5.16 -9.46 -0.03
CA ILE A 74 4.11 -9.65 0.98
C ILE A 74 2.74 -9.75 0.33
N SER A 75 2.45 -8.92 -0.66
CA SER A 75 1.15 -8.96 -1.37
C SER A 75 0.97 -10.27 -2.12
N GLU A 76 2.04 -10.79 -2.73
CA GLU A 76 2.00 -12.08 -3.42
C GLU A 76 1.73 -13.23 -2.45
N VAL A 77 2.40 -13.26 -1.28
CA VAL A 77 2.18 -14.32 -0.29
C VAL A 77 0.79 -14.24 0.33
N LEU A 78 0.34 -13.05 0.74
CA LEU A 78 -0.95 -12.89 1.43
C LEU A 78 -2.16 -13.01 0.50
N TYR A 79 -2.04 -12.52 -0.73
CA TYR A 79 -3.18 -12.32 -1.62
C TYR A 79 -3.08 -13.07 -2.95
N GLY A 80 -1.93 -13.69 -3.25
CA GLY A 80 -1.68 -14.35 -4.53
C GLY A 80 -1.71 -13.41 -5.74
N CYS A 81 -1.58 -12.10 -5.51
CA CYS A 81 -1.53 -11.10 -6.58
C CYS A 81 -0.96 -9.76 -6.12
N SER A 82 -0.55 -8.95 -7.10
CA SER A 82 -0.16 -7.56 -6.86
C SER A 82 -1.37 -6.69 -6.49
N MET A 83 -1.25 -6.04 -5.34
CA MET A 83 -2.23 -5.10 -4.82
C MET A 83 -1.89 -3.66 -5.19
N ARG A 84 -2.92 -2.81 -5.22
CA ARG A 84 -2.76 -1.39 -5.51
C ARG A 84 -2.24 -0.63 -4.29
N HIS A 85 -1.61 0.52 -4.54
CA HIS A 85 -1.14 1.45 -3.51
C HIS A 85 -2.27 2.35 -3.03
N GLU A 86 -3.24 1.78 -2.32
CA GLU A 86 -4.35 2.54 -1.74
C GLU A 86 -4.04 2.91 -0.27
N SER A 87 -4.45 4.10 0.13
CA SER A 87 -4.29 4.63 1.48
C SER A 87 -5.28 4.00 2.46
N ILE A 88 -4.99 4.12 3.75
CA ILE A 88 -5.95 3.75 4.80
C ILE A 88 -7.26 4.52 4.69
N ARG A 89 -7.25 5.77 4.18
CA ARG A 89 -8.45 6.59 3.97
C ARG A 89 -9.35 6.01 2.88
N TYR A 90 -8.77 5.46 1.81
CA TYR A 90 -9.51 4.71 0.81
C TYR A 90 -10.27 3.54 1.45
N TYR A 91 -9.60 2.72 2.26
CA TYR A 91 -10.25 1.60 2.93
C TYR A 91 -11.27 2.04 3.98
N GLN A 92 -11.03 3.13 4.71
CA GLN A 92 -12.02 3.70 5.64
C GLN A 92 -13.31 4.09 4.93
N LYS A 93 -13.22 4.63 3.70
CA LYS A 93 -14.40 5.00 2.90
C LYS A 93 -15.12 3.78 2.34
N HIS A 94 -14.38 2.84 1.75
CA HIS A 94 -14.96 1.79 0.91
C HIS A 94 -15.14 0.44 1.61
N ALA A 95 -14.43 0.21 2.71
CA ALA A 95 -14.44 -1.03 3.47
C ALA A 95 -14.27 -0.74 4.98
N PRO A 96 -15.15 0.09 5.59
CA PRO A 96 -15.05 0.43 7.01
C PRO A 96 -15.18 -0.80 7.92
N ASP A 97 -15.89 -1.84 7.47
CA ASP A 97 -15.95 -3.15 8.11
C ASP A 97 -14.55 -3.77 8.25
N VAL A 98 -13.77 -3.70 7.16
CA VAL A 98 -12.41 -4.26 7.10
C VAL A 98 -11.48 -3.52 8.05
N VAL A 99 -11.44 -2.18 7.94
CA VAL A 99 -10.55 -1.35 8.77
C VAL A 99 -10.85 -1.53 10.26
N ARG A 100 -12.12 -1.63 10.64
CA ARG A 100 -12.54 -1.79 12.04
C ARG A 100 -12.23 -3.17 12.58
N SER A 101 -12.59 -4.24 11.86
CA SER A 101 -12.60 -5.60 12.40
C SER A 101 -11.34 -6.40 12.14
N MET A 102 -10.59 -6.14 11.06
CA MET A 102 -9.41 -6.95 10.73
C MET A 102 -8.11 -6.36 11.28
N PRO A 103 -7.09 -7.19 11.57
CA PRO A 103 -5.74 -6.68 11.76
C PRO A 103 -5.30 -5.93 10.50
N SER A 104 -4.59 -4.82 10.68
CA SER A 104 -4.00 -4.07 9.57
C SER A 104 -2.55 -3.74 9.88
N PHE A 105 -1.70 -3.81 8.87
CA PHE A 105 -0.28 -3.51 9.04
C PHE A 105 0.33 -2.85 7.81
N ALA A 106 1.49 -2.24 8.03
CA ALA A 106 2.35 -1.72 6.98
C ALA A 106 3.82 -1.92 7.35
N LEU A 107 4.68 -1.82 6.34
CA LEU A 107 6.11 -1.68 6.55
C LEU A 107 6.49 -0.21 6.48
N TRP A 108 7.31 0.24 7.43
CA TRP A 108 8.01 1.51 7.42
C TRP A 108 9.42 1.29 6.89
N ARG A 109 9.93 2.27 6.15
CA ARG A 109 11.33 2.35 5.75
C ARG A 109 11.87 3.73 6.08
N ASP A 110 13.14 3.81 6.44
CA ASP A 110 13.81 5.10 6.60
C ASP A 110 13.55 5.99 5.36
N PRO A 111 13.04 7.22 5.51
CA PRO A 111 12.63 8.04 4.38
C PRO A 111 13.75 8.35 3.39
N VAL A 112 14.99 8.47 3.88
CA VAL A 112 16.16 8.69 3.03
C VAL A 112 16.47 7.44 2.23
N GLU A 113 16.56 6.27 2.88
CA GLU A 113 16.78 5.00 2.19
C GLU A 113 15.69 4.68 1.18
N ARG A 114 14.43 5.02 1.50
CA ARG A 114 13.28 4.87 0.59
C ARG A 114 13.44 5.78 -0.62
N PHE A 115 13.78 7.05 -0.42
CA PHE A 115 14.00 8.01 -1.50
C PHE A 115 15.11 7.57 -2.45
N LEU A 116 16.25 7.12 -1.92
CA LEU A 116 17.35 6.58 -2.75
C LEU A 116 16.89 5.34 -3.52
N SER A 117 16.10 4.47 -2.90
CA SER A 117 15.51 3.31 -3.59
C SER A 117 14.54 3.70 -4.72
N SER A 118 13.83 4.83 -4.58
CA SER A 118 12.99 5.40 -5.63
C SER A 118 13.81 6.01 -6.75
N TYR A 119 14.88 6.74 -6.42
CA TYR A 119 15.83 7.27 -7.40
C TYR A 119 16.44 6.13 -8.24
N ASP A 120 16.94 5.09 -7.59
CA ASP A 120 17.50 3.92 -8.28
C ASP A 120 16.46 3.26 -9.21
N PHE A 121 15.20 3.17 -8.78
CA PHE A 121 14.12 2.60 -9.59
C PHE A 121 13.82 3.46 -10.83
N ILE A 122 13.75 4.78 -10.67
CA ILE A 122 13.51 5.71 -11.78
C ILE A 122 14.68 5.66 -12.77
N ARG A 123 15.93 5.68 -12.28
CA ARG A 123 17.14 5.61 -13.11
C ARG A 123 17.29 4.30 -13.87
N ASN A 124 16.75 3.20 -13.34
CA ASN A 124 16.73 1.91 -14.03
C ASN A 124 15.62 1.80 -15.10
N GLY A 125 14.75 2.81 -15.25
CA GLY A 125 13.57 2.69 -16.11
C GLY A 125 12.48 1.80 -15.51
N GLY A 126 12.53 1.55 -14.19
CA GLY A 126 11.64 0.65 -13.47
C GLY A 126 12.39 -0.39 -12.63
N GLY A 127 11.67 -1.42 -12.22
CA GLY A 127 12.18 -2.61 -11.56
C GLY A 127 12.07 -3.83 -12.48
N SER A 128 12.62 -4.96 -12.05
CA SER A 128 12.70 -6.19 -12.86
C SER A 128 11.36 -6.67 -13.44
N HIS A 129 10.24 -6.33 -12.81
CA HIS A 129 8.90 -6.74 -13.22
C HIS A 129 7.90 -5.57 -13.30
N VAL A 130 8.37 -4.33 -13.14
CA VAL A 130 7.50 -3.14 -13.07
C VAL A 130 8.15 -2.01 -13.84
N GLU A 131 7.55 -1.62 -14.95
CA GLU A 131 7.98 -0.46 -15.75
C GLU A 131 7.52 0.85 -15.11
N LEU A 132 8.14 1.96 -15.53
CA LEU A 132 7.67 3.30 -15.19
C LEU A 132 6.28 3.53 -15.79
N HIS A 133 5.42 4.19 -15.04
CA HIS A 133 4.10 4.54 -15.56
C HIS A 133 4.25 5.54 -16.72
N PRO A 134 3.58 5.34 -17.88
CA PRO A 134 3.75 6.20 -19.06
C PRO A 134 3.58 7.70 -18.79
N GLY A 135 2.65 8.05 -17.89
CA GLY A 135 2.41 9.45 -17.48
C GLY A 135 3.60 10.14 -16.77
N PHE A 136 4.65 9.40 -16.40
CA PHE A 136 5.84 9.93 -15.76
C PHE A 136 7.12 9.74 -16.57
N VAL A 137 7.11 8.95 -17.67
CA VAL A 137 8.32 8.59 -18.43
C VAL A 137 9.07 9.83 -18.92
N GLU A 138 8.39 10.76 -19.57
CA GLU A 138 8.99 12.02 -20.06
C GLU A 138 9.61 12.82 -18.92
N ARG A 139 8.86 13.00 -17.84
CA ARG A 139 9.33 13.72 -16.64
C ARG A 139 10.54 13.05 -15.98
N TYR A 140 10.59 11.73 -16.01
CA TYR A 140 11.65 10.93 -15.41
C TYR A 140 12.93 10.90 -16.25
N ALA A 141 12.84 11.17 -17.55
CA ALA A 141 14.01 11.34 -18.40
C ALA A 141 14.91 12.49 -17.89
N ASP A 142 14.33 13.54 -17.32
CA ASP A 142 15.05 14.70 -16.79
C ASP A 142 15.63 14.48 -15.37
N LEU A 143 15.17 13.44 -14.65
CA LEU A 143 15.61 13.12 -13.28
C LEU A 143 16.93 12.32 -13.29
N THR A 144 17.94 12.88 -13.94
CA THR A 144 19.25 12.23 -14.12
C THR A 144 20.13 12.29 -12.88
N THR A 145 19.97 13.30 -12.02
CA THR A 145 20.74 13.47 -10.77
C THR A 145 19.84 13.44 -9.55
N LEU A 146 20.42 13.15 -8.37
CA LEU A 146 19.69 13.16 -7.12
C LEU A 146 19.12 14.54 -6.79
N ASP A 147 19.87 15.62 -7.05
CA ASP A 147 19.41 16.99 -6.81
C ASP A 147 18.18 17.34 -7.65
N ARG A 148 18.14 16.94 -8.94
CA ARG A 148 16.97 17.15 -9.80
C ARG A 148 15.74 16.41 -9.27
N MET A 149 15.92 15.20 -8.75
CA MET A 149 14.82 14.47 -8.13
C MET A 149 14.37 15.13 -6.81
N ILE A 150 15.29 15.62 -5.98
CA ILE A 150 14.96 16.36 -4.75
C ILE A 150 14.16 17.62 -5.10
N GLU A 151 14.63 18.43 -6.04
CA GLU A 151 13.95 19.65 -6.51
C GLU A 151 12.56 19.35 -7.07
N TYR A 152 12.43 18.27 -7.84
CA TYR A 152 11.14 17.85 -8.39
C TYR A 152 10.13 17.48 -7.30
N VAL A 153 10.54 16.70 -6.29
CA VAL A 153 9.65 16.32 -5.19
C VAL A 153 9.31 17.53 -4.30
N ASP A 154 10.30 18.36 -3.97
CA ASP A 154 10.12 19.56 -3.16
C ASP A 154 9.20 20.60 -3.83
N GLY A 155 9.27 20.71 -5.16
CA GLY A 155 8.43 21.60 -5.95
C GLY A 155 7.00 21.11 -6.20
N ALA A 156 6.65 19.88 -5.79
CA ALA A 156 5.31 19.35 -6.01
C ALA A 156 4.29 19.98 -5.07
N SER A 157 3.27 20.66 -5.63
CA SER A 157 2.23 21.32 -4.85
C SER A 157 1.11 20.38 -4.39
N SER A 158 1.14 19.13 -4.86
CA SER A 158 0.14 18.11 -4.55
C SER A 158 0.74 16.71 -4.67
N ILE A 159 0.38 15.82 -3.75
CA ILE A 159 0.78 14.41 -3.80
C ILE A 159 0.33 13.71 -5.10
N TYR A 160 -0.75 14.21 -5.73
CA TYR A 160 -1.32 13.66 -6.96
C TYR A 160 -0.52 13.99 -8.22
N GLN A 161 0.46 14.90 -8.11
CA GLN A 161 1.46 15.18 -9.16
C GLN A 161 2.68 14.26 -9.08
N LEU A 162 2.80 13.49 -8.00
CA LEU A 162 3.90 12.56 -7.77
C LEU A 162 3.44 11.13 -8.09
N ASP A 163 4.34 10.35 -8.67
CA ASP A 163 4.18 8.90 -8.72
C ASP A 163 4.21 8.33 -7.29
N HIS A 164 3.54 7.20 -7.10
CA HIS A 164 3.47 6.44 -5.86
C HIS A 164 4.84 6.23 -5.20
N VAL A 165 5.89 5.95 -5.99
CA VAL A 165 7.26 5.72 -5.48
C VAL A 165 7.89 6.95 -4.84
N LEU A 166 7.38 8.15 -5.13
CA LEU A 166 7.86 9.42 -4.58
C LEU A 166 6.93 9.97 -3.48
N ARG A 167 5.76 9.37 -3.27
CA ARG A 167 4.82 9.85 -2.26
C ARG A 167 5.33 9.55 -0.85
N PRO A 168 4.99 10.42 0.12
CA PRO A 168 5.29 10.15 1.51
C PRO A 168 4.55 8.91 2.03
N GLN A 169 5.14 8.21 2.98
CA GLN A 169 4.54 7.04 3.64
C GLN A 169 3.34 7.45 4.49
N HIS A 170 3.40 8.59 5.20
CA HIS A 170 2.32 9.02 6.08
C HIS A 170 1.00 9.18 5.32
N TRP A 171 1.04 9.62 4.05
CA TRP A 171 -0.12 9.73 3.17
C TRP A 171 -0.97 8.45 3.10
N TYR A 172 -0.31 7.29 3.13
CA TYR A 172 -0.96 5.99 3.06
C TYR A 172 -1.42 5.49 4.43
N LEU A 173 -0.79 5.95 5.51
CA LEU A 173 -0.88 5.33 6.84
C LEU A 173 -1.71 6.13 7.85
N THR A 174 -1.95 7.42 7.57
CA THR A 174 -2.68 8.30 8.47
C THR A 174 -4.09 8.63 7.99
N ASN A 175 -4.97 8.97 8.94
CA ASN A 175 -6.29 9.52 8.67
C ASN A 175 -6.19 11.01 8.24
N ARG A 176 -7.35 11.68 8.10
CA ARG A 176 -7.40 13.09 7.70
C ARG A 176 -6.86 14.05 8.76
N GLN A 177 -6.77 13.60 10.00
CA GLN A 177 -6.24 14.35 11.14
C GLN A 177 -4.72 14.19 11.26
N GLY A 178 -4.09 13.39 10.38
CA GLY A 178 -2.67 13.09 10.45
C GLY A 178 -2.31 12.01 11.48
N GLU A 179 -3.30 11.36 12.07
CA GLU A 179 -3.09 10.33 13.09
C GLU A 179 -2.93 8.96 12.41
N MET A 180 -2.08 8.11 12.98
CA MET A 180 -1.91 6.73 12.51
C MET A 180 -3.23 5.96 12.56
N ALA A 181 -3.63 5.42 11.40
CA ALA A 181 -4.88 4.66 11.25
C ALA A 181 -4.65 3.19 10.85
N VAL A 182 -3.38 2.80 10.66
CA VAL A 182 -2.97 1.40 10.52
C VAL A 182 -2.65 0.84 11.91
N LYS A 183 -3.09 -0.40 12.21
CA LYS A 183 -3.02 -0.97 13.55
C LYS A 183 -1.61 -1.40 13.98
N MET A 184 -0.77 -1.81 13.02
CA MET A 184 0.61 -2.24 13.28
C MET A 184 1.55 -1.66 12.23
N LEU A 185 2.71 -1.17 12.67
CA LEU A 185 3.77 -0.70 11.80
C LEU A 185 5.06 -1.45 12.15
N PHE A 186 5.78 -1.95 11.14
CA PHE A 186 7.02 -2.69 11.33
C PHE A 186 8.15 -2.05 10.53
N ASP A 187 9.37 -2.06 11.07
CA ASP A 187 10.55 -1.63 10.33
C ASP A 187 10.89 -2.67 9.25
N LEU A 188 11.09 -2.22 8.01
CA LEU A 188 11.55 -3.07 6.92
C LEU A 188 12.89 -3.75 7.23
N LYS A 189 13.76 -3.13 8.03
CA LYS A 189 15.04 -3.73 8.44
C LYS A 189 14.85 -4.97 9.28
N ASP A 190 13.74 -5.05 10.01
CA ASP A 190 13.37 -6.14 10.90
C ASP A 190 12.12 -6.88 10.37
N ILE A 191 12.04 -7.11 9.06
CA ILE A 191 10.85 -7.68 8.40
C ILE A 191 10.40 -9.02 9.00
N ASP A 192 11.31 -9.85 9.50
CA ASP A 192 10.96 -11.15 10.08
C ASP A 192 10.14 -11.03 11.37
N ARG A 193 10.10 -9.84 11.99
CA ARG A 193 9.25 -9.57 13.15
C ARG A 193 7.76 -9.61 12.83
N ILE A 194 7.35 -9.62 11.57
CA ILE A 194 5.93 -9.61 11.22
C ILE A 194 5.27 -10.99 11.38
N TYR A 195 6.01 -12.09 11.24
CA TYR A 195 5.43 -13.44 11.20
C TYR A 195 4.57 -13.80 12.41
N PRO A 196 4.95 -13.46 13.66
CA PRO A 196 4.12 -13.77 14.82
C PRO A 196 2.78 -13.01 14.85
N PHE A 197 2.67 -11.89 14.13
CA PHE A 197 1.53 -10.97 14.21
C PHE A 197 0.57 -11.08 13.03
N ILE A 198 1.00 -11.67 11.91
CA ILE A 198 0.25 -11.64 10.65
C ILE A 198 -0.26 -13.05 10.31
N PRO A 199 -1.57 -13.32 10.45
CA PRO A 199 -2.15 -14.58 10.02
C PRO A 199 -1.90 -14.84 8.54
N GLY A 200 -1.48 -16.06 8.21
CA GLY A 200 -1.22 -16.48 6.83
C GLY A 200 0.14 -16.04 6.27
N LEU A 201 1.05 -15.54 7.12
CA LEU A 201 2.42 -15.23 6.73
C LEU A 201 3.41 -16.01 7.60
N HIS A 202 4.08 -17.00 7.03
CA HIS A 202 4.99 -17.90 7.75
C HIS A 202 6.46 -17.53 7.52
N ALA A 203 7.30 -17.89 8.49
CA ALA A 203 8.73 -17.60 8.45
C ALA A 203 9.39 -18.17 7.19
N GLY A 204 10.15 -17.34 6.48
CA GLY A 204 10.86 -17.73 5.25
C GLY A 204 10.03 -17.65 3.96
N GLU A 205 8.74 -17.31 4.02
CA GLU A 205 7.91 -17.15 2.81
C GLU A 205 8.23 -15.86 2.04
N ILE A 206 8.68 -14.81 2.74
CA ILE A 206 9.06 -13.55 2.11
C ILE A 206 10.45 -13.71 1.49
N ARG A 207 10.48 -14.18 0.25
CA ARG A 207 11.69 -14.14 -0.56
C ARG A 207 12.01 -12.67 -0.86
N LYS A 208 13.28 -12.26 -0.80
CA LYS A 208 13.70 -10.93 -1.28
C LYS A 208 13.54 -10.89 -2.81
N VAL A 209 12.35 -10.51 -3.29
CA VAL A 209 12.04 -10.52 -4.74
C VAL A 209 12.54 -9.27 -5.47
N ASN A 210 13.00 -8.22 -4.78
CA ASN A 210 13.31 -6.96 -5.45
C ASN A 210 14.63 -6.34 -4.96
N THR A 211 15.73 -6.68 -5.63
CA THR A 211 17.01 -5.98 -5.51
C THR A 211 17.14 -5.00 -6.68
N THR A 212 16.74 -3.75 -6.50
CA THR A 212 16.99 -2.70 -7.50
C THR A 212 18.49 -2.46 -7.59
N ARG A 213 19.07 -2.41 -8.81
CA ARG A 213 20.47 -2.03 -9.01
C ARG A 213 20.68 -0.64 -8.42
N ARG A 214 21.63 -0.53 -7.50
CA ARG A 214 21.96 0.73 -6.83
C ARG A 214 22.81 1.61 -7.76
N PHE A 215 22.39 2.85 -7.95
CA PHE A 215 23.19 3.91 -8.58
C PHE A 215 23.71 4.91 -7.55
N THR A 216 23.30 4.75 -6.30
CA THR A 216 23.60 5.66 -5.20
C THR A 216 24.89 5.25 -4.50
N THR A 217 25.97 5.98 -4.75
CA THR A 217 27.28 5.77 -4.12
C THR A 217 27.67 6.84 -3.10
N ASP A 218 27.17 8.09 -3.17
CA ASP A 218 27.49 9.13 -2.18
C ASP A 218 26.32 10.12 -1.96
N LEU A 219 25.81 10.20 -0.73
CA LEU A 219 24.76 11.15 -0.31
C LEU A 219 25.39 12.25 0.54
N SER A 220 25.32 13.52 0.09
CA SER A 220 25.82 14.64 0.91
C SER A 220 24.92 14.91 2.12
N ALA A 221 25.49 15.50 3.18
CA ALA A 221 24.73 15.91 4.37
C ALA A 221 23.59 16.88 4.03
N ALA A 222 23.80 17.80 3.09
CA ALA A 222 22.79 18.76 2.65
C ALA A 222 21.63 18.07 1.92
N GLN A 223 21.91 17.14 1.01
CA GLN A 223 20.87 16.35 0.33
C GLN A 223 20.08 15.50 1.32
N ARG A 224 20.77 14.84 2.26
CA ARG A 224 20.14 14.07 3.33
C ARG A 224 19.17 14.94 4.14
N GLN A 225 19.60 16.13 4.51
CA GLN A 225 18.75 17.05 5.28
C GLN A 225 17.54 17.54 4.47
N LYS A 226 17.71 17.85 3.18
CA LYS A 226 16.58 18.21 2.31
C LYS A 226 15.57 17.07 2.22
N ILE A 227 16.00 15.84 1.98
CA ILE A 227 15.11 14.67 1.92
C ILE A 227 14.36 14.48 3.25
N LEU A 228 15.04 14.61 4.39
CA LEU A 228 14.40 14.53 5.70
C LEU A 228 13.37 15.65 5.93
N THR A 229 13.62 16.85 5.42
CA THR A 229 12.66 17.97 5.49
C THR A 229 11.41 17.67 4.66
N ILE A 230 11.58 17.19 3.41
CA ILE A 230 10.46 16.83 2.51
C ILE A 230 9.60 15.72 3.13
N TYR A 231 10.22 14.72 3.75
CA TYR A 231 9.53 13.56 4.34
C TYR A 231 9.51 13.59 5.88
N LYS A 232 9.44 14.78 6.49
CA LYS A 232 9.52 14.91 7.95
C LYS A 232 8.41 14.13 8.67
N GLU A 233 7.20 14.10 8.12
CA GLU A 233 6.07 13.33 8.66
C GLU A 233 6.28 11.82 8.51
N ASP A 234 7.04 11.36 7.51
CA ASP A 234 7.39 9.94 7.43
C ASP A 234 8.36 9.53 8.53
N TYR A 235 9.25 10.45 8.93
CA TYR A 235 10.20 10.21 9.99
C TYR A 235 9.52 10.11 11.35
N THR A 236 8.47 10.91 11.60
CA THR A 236 7.69 10.83 12.85
C THR A 236 6.96 9.49 13.00
N LEU A 237 6.63 8.79 11.90
CA LEU A 237 6.01 7.46 11.97
C LEU A 237 6.83 6.43 12.72
N ARG A 238 8.15 6.64 12.83
CA ARG A 238 9.05 5.74 13.57
C ARG A 238 8.61 5.52 15.02
N SER A 239 7.97 6.50 15.65
CA SER A 239 7.44 6.36 17.02
C SER A 239 6.30 5.34 17.14
N HIS A 240 5.68 4.97 16.02
CA HIS A 240 4.59 3.99 15.94
C HIS A 240 5.05 2.58 15.57
N ILE A 241 6.36 2.37 15.40
CA ILE A 241 6.89 1.03 15.11
C ILE A 241 6.60 0.12 16.32
N THR A 242 5.91 -0.98 16.02
CA THR A 242 5.47 -1.98 16.98
C THR A 242 6.68 -2.57 17.69
N GLN A 243 6.76 -2.37 19.01
CA GLN A 243 7.78 -2.99 19.86
C GLN A 243 7.33 -4.39 20.29
N SER A 244 8.28 -5.24 20.64
CA SER A 244 8.12 -6.69 20.80
C SER A 244 7.15 -7.17 21.89
N ASP A 245 6.70 -6.30 22.80
CA ASP A 245 6.11 -6.76 24.07
C ASP A 245 4.62 -6.41 24.29
N ALA A 246 3.92 -5.81 23.33
CA ALA A 246 2.49 -5.56 23.49
C ALA A 246 1.72 -5.55 22.16
N LEU A 247 0.96 -6.62 21.92
CA LEU A 247 -0.27 -6.48 21.15
C LEU A 247 -1.27 -5.68 22.01
N PRO A 248 -2.00 -4.70 21.45
CA PRO A 248 -3.18 -4.17 22.12
C PRO A 248 -4.11 -5.34 22.48
N GLU A 249 -4.64 -5.40 23.71
CA GLU A 249 -5.55 -6.49 24.17
C GLU A 249 -6.72 -6.75 23.21
N THR A 250 -7.09 -5.74 22.41
CA THR A 250 -8.10 -5.80 21.35
C THR A 250 -7.80 -6.82 20.25
N PHE A 251 -6.54 -7.24 20.08
CA PHE A 251 -6.12 -8.26 19.11
C PHE A 251 -6.51 -9.68 19.57
N TYR A 252 -6.38 -9.98 20.86
CA TYR A 252 -6.67 -11.32 21.39
C TYR A 252 -8.17 -11.58 21.62
N ALA A 253 -8.95 -10.53 21.91
CA ALA A 253 -10.38 -10.66 22.23
C ALA A 253 -11.25 -11.12 21.04
N GLN A 254 -10.80 -10.91 19.80
CA GLN A 254 -11.57 -11.27 18.59
C GLN A 254 -11.24 -12.66 18.03
N HIS A 255 -10.08 -13.23 18.38
CA HIS A 255 -9.68 -14.56 17.93
C HIS A 255 -10.14 -15.69 18.86
N THR A 256 -10.32 -15.42 20.15
CA THR A 256 -10.82 -16.41 21.13
C THR A 256 -12.31 -16.73 20.96
N THR A 257 -13.12 -15.80 20.46
CA THR A 257 -14.57 -16.00 20.30
C THR A 257 -14.96 -16.84 19.07
N ARG A 258 -14.04 -17.05 18.10
CA ARG A 258 -14.33 -17.85 16.90
C ARG A 258 -14.01 -19.35 17.08
N THR A 259 -13.06 -19.70 17.95
CA THR A 259 -12.64 -21.09 18.15
C THR A 259 -13.55 -21.85 19.13
N GLN A 260 -14.27 -21.17 20.03
CA GLN A 260 -15.15 -21.84 21.02
C GLN A 260 -16.58 -22.13 20.52
N LYS A 261 -17.00 -21.64 19.35
CA LYS A 261 -18.37 -21.90 18.82
C LYS A 261 -18.47 -23.10 17.87
N SER A 262 -17.41 -23.88 17.66
CA SER A 262 -17.39 -25.02 16.72
C SER A 262 -17.27 -26.41 17.37
N THR A 263 -17.30 -26.51 18.70
CA THR A 263 -17.20 -27.80 19.41
C THR A 263 -18.21 -27.89 20.56
N MET A 264 -19.49 -27.76 20.24
CA MET A 264 -20.57 -28.36 21.04
C MET A 264 -21.58 -29.03 20.09
N GLY A 265 -21.08 -30.02 19.35
CA GLY A 265 -21.91 -31.06 18.74
C GLY A 265 -22.14 -32.14 19.79
N ARG A 266 -23.39 -32.28 20.24
CA ARG A 266 -23.90 -33.32 21.14
C ARG A 266 -23.35 -34.71 20.76
N PHE A 267 -22.64 -35.34 21.69
CA PHE A 267 -22.55 -36.80 21.78
C PHE A 267 -23.41 -37.23 22.98
N GLN A 268 -24.56 -37.85 22.71
CA GLN A 268 -25.29 -38.66 23.68
C GLN A 268 -24.88 -40.12 23.47
N PRO A 269 -24.37 -40.84 24.48
CA PRO A 269 -24.19 -42.29 24.36
C PRO A 269 -25.54 -42.99 24.55
N ALA A 270 -25.86 -43.90 23.63
CA ALA A 270 -27.01 -44.78 23.70
C ALA A 270 -26.89 -45.75 24.87
N LEU A 271 -27.94 -45.81 25.70
CA LEU A 271 -28.14 -46.83 26.71
C LEU A 271 -28.42 -48.18 26.03
N GLN A 272 -27.55 -49.15 26.28
CA GLN A 272 -27.80 -50.57 26.02
C GLN A 272 -28.74 -51.09 27.11
N VAL A 273 -29.91 -51.60 26.71
CA VAL A 273 -30.79 -52.40 27.57
C VAL A 273 -30.69 -53.84 27.08
N SER A 274 -30.20 -54.72 27.94
CA SER A 274 -30.33 -56.17 27.78
C SER A 274 -31.71 -56.62 28.22
N LEU A 275 -32.34 -57.44 27.39
CA LEU A 275 -32.99 -58.70 27.77
C LEU A 275 -32.42 -59.80 26.86
#